data_AF-A0A811MPT1-F1
#
_entry.id   AF-A0A811MPT1-F1
#
_cell.length_a   1.000
_cell.length_b   1.000
_cell.length_c   1.000
_cell.angle_alpha   90.00
_cell.angle_beta   90.00
_cell.angle_gamma   90.00
#
_symmetry.space_group_name_H-M   'P 1'
#
loop_
_entity.id
_entity.type
_entity.pdbx_description
1 polymer ?
#
loop_
_entity_poly.entity_id
_entity_poly.type
_entity_poly.pdbx_seq_one_letter_code
_entity_poly.pdbx_strand_id
1 'polypeptide(L)'
;MAVVAALLLACAALLLLLALGALSLPGASDGPGGRGAGLARPRPRPRFRRSTFDSGLEMRGQKGEPWTEVLSWEPRAFVYHNFLSKEECDHLISLAKPHMRKSTVVDSTTGGSKDSRVRTSSGMFLRRGQDKIILTIEKRIADYTFIPVEHGEGLQVLHYEVGQKYDPHFDYFHDDHNTKNGGQRIATLLMYLSDVEDGGETVFPSSTTNSSSSPFYNDLSECAKGGLSVKPKMGDALLFWSMKPDGSLDPTSLHGGCPVIKGNKWSSTKWMRVHEYKGHAPVVEETWVKDGRKVTDYTLYTGSLGTALLLFKSFQVTGDRGDLALAADIVRACDEASRGLPFLTFICGRAGVCALGAVIAKHCDDQLRVTQYLSSFDEIIVAEKVPNELLYGRAGYLWACLFLNKHLSGETIPLEHINSVAKDIINEGRNLASKGSSPLMYEWHGKKYWGAAHGLAGIMHVLMHTELKPDEQDDVKNTLRYMIKNRFPSGNYPSSEGNDSDRLVHWCHGAPGVALTLAKAYEVFHDDYFKQSAAEAAEVVWNRGLLKRVGICHGVSGNAYVFLSLYRLTGNVEYLYRAKAFACFLLEKADQLIAEGAMHGGDRPFSLFEGKAGMAYLLLDMVDPSESRFPAYEL
;
A
#
# COMPACT_ATOMS: atom_id res chain seq x y z
N MET A 1 -33.29 33.20 4.62
CA MET A 1 -34.58 33.50 3.97
C MET A 1 -34.43 34.35 2.70
N ALA A 2 -33.71 35.48 2.73
CA ALA A 2 -33.55 36.35 1.55
C ALA A 2 -32.86 35.70 0.32
N VAL A 3 -31.85 34.85 0.54
CA VAL A 3 -31.11 34.18 -0.55
C VAL A 3 -31.97 33.15 -1.28
N VAL A 4 -32.83 32.43 -0.55
CA VAL A 4 -33.73 31.42 -1.13
C VAL A 4 -34.83 32.09 -1.96
N ALA A 5 -35.35 33.24 -1.49
CA ALA A 5 -36.31 34.03 -2.26
C ALA A 5 -35.71 34.59 -3.56
N ALA A 6 -34.45 35.03 -3.53
CA ALA A 6 -33.75 35.52 -4.71
C ALA A 6 -33.50 34.42 -5.76
N LEU A 7 -33.15 33.21 -5.32
CA LEU A 7 -32.96 32.05 -6.20
C LEU A 7 -34.26 31.59 -6.86
N LEU A 8 -35.38 31.60 -6.11
CA LEU A 8 -36.69 31.24 -6.66
C LEU A 8 -37.20 32.26 -7.68
N LEU A 9 -36.96 33.56 -7.45
CA LEU A 9 -37.28 34.61 -8.41
C LEU A 9 -36.44 34.51 -9.68
N ALA A 10 -35.15 34.18 -9.55
CA ALA A 10 -34.27 33.96 -10.70
C ALA A 10 -34.70 32.75 -11.54
N CYS A 11 -35.08 31.63 -10.90
CA CYS A 11 -35.61 30.45 -11.61
C CYS A 11 -36.94 30.74 -12.31
N ALA A 12 -37.85 31.49 -11.66
CA ALA A 12 -39.13 31.87 -12.26
C ALA A 12 -38.94 32.78 -13.50
N ALA A 13 -37.99 33.72 -13.43
CA ALA A 13 -37.65 34.59 -14.56
C ALA A 13 -37.05 33.79 -15.74
N LEU A 14 -36.19 32.80 -15.46
CA LEU A 14 -35.59 31.95 -16.49
C LEU A 14 -36.66 31.09 -17.21
N LEU A 15 -37.60 30.54 -16.46
CA LEU A 15 -38.71 29.75 -17.00
C LEU A 15 -39.67 30.62 -17.83
N LEU A 16 -39.92 31.87 -17.42
CA LEU A 16 -40.72 32.82 -18.20
C LEU A 16 -40.05 33.17 -19.53
N LEU A 17 -38.72 33.36 -19.54
CA LEU A 17 -37.97 33.68 -20.75
C LEU A 17 -37.89 32.50 -21.74
N LEU A 18 -37.87 31.26 -21.23
CA LEU A 18 -38.01 30.04 -22.05
C LEU A 18 -39.44 29.88 -22.61
N ALA A 19 -40.47 30.18 -21.81
CA ALA A 19 -41.87 30.10 -22.24
C ALA A 19 -42.25 31.18 -23.28
N LEU A 20 -41.61 32.36 -23.19
CA LEU A 20 -41.77 33.45 -24.16
C LEU A 20 -40.88 33.30 -25.40
N GLY A 21 -40.08 32.24 -25.50
CA GLY A 21 -39.22 31.97 -26.66
C GLY A 21 -38.03 32.92 -26.82
N ALA A 22 -37.70 33.71 -25.80
CA ALA A 22 -36.55 34.62 -25.80
C ALA A 22 -35.21 33.88 -25.57
N LEU A 23 -35.27 32.63 -25.10
CA LEU A 23 -34.13 31.72 -24.96
C LEU A 23 -34.49 30.39 -25.65
N SER A 24 -33.65 29.94 -26.57
CA SER A 24 -33.78 28.65 -27.26
C SER A 24 -32.67 27.70 -26.85
N LEU A 25 -33.03 26.46 -26.48
CA LEU A 25 -32.07 25.37 -26.26
C LEU A 25 -31.60 24.80 -27.60
N PRO A 26 -30.33 24.36 -27.73
CA PRO A 26 -29.83 23.81 -28.98
C PRO A 26 -30.41 22.41 -29.22
N GLY A 27 -31.32 22.33 -30.20
CA GLY A 27 -31.92 21.10 -30.70
C GLY A 27 -31.41 20.74 -32.09
N ALA A 28 -31.34 19.43 -32.34
CA ALA A 28 -30.80 18.77 -33.52
C ALA A 28 -31.45 19.20 -34.85
N SER A 29 -30.65 19.14 -35.91
CA SER A 29 -30.98 19.48 -37.30
C SER A 29 -31.98 18.52 -37.94
N ASP A 30 -33.02 19.09 -38.56
CA ASP A 30 -33.90 18.46 -39.54
C ASP A 30 -33.16 18.06 -40.84
N GLY A 31 -33.56 16.95 -41.44
CA GLY A 31 -33.25 16.58 -42.83
C GLY A 31 -34.51 16.60 -43.71
N PRO A 32 -34.43 16.92 -45.01
CA PRO A 32 -35.61 17.10 -45.86
C PRO A 32 -36.11 15.76 -46.45
N GLY A 33 -37.43 15.67 -46.65
CA GLY A 33 -38.10 14.47 -47.15
C GLY A 33 -38.19 14.32 -48.67
N GLY A 34 -38.65 13.13 -49.10
CA GLY A 34 -39.40 12.97 -50.36
C GLY A 34 -39.06 11.79 -51.28
N ARG A 35 -39.89 10.74 -51.20
CA ARG A 35 -40.35 9.79 -52.25
C ARG A 35 -39.45 8.64 -52.76
N GLY A 36 -40.05 7.44 -52.82
CA GLY A 36 -39.67 6.36 -53.75
C GLY A 36 -39.79 4.95 -53.16
N ALA A 37 -40.86 4.22 -53.48
CA ALA A 37 -41.06 2.81 -53.12
C ALA A 37 -40.15 1.88 -53.95
N GLY A 38 -39.56 0.88 -53.30
CA GLY A 38 -38.82 -0.21 -53.94
C GLY A 38 -38.40 -1.28 -52.92
N LEU A 39 -38.86 -2.51 -53.12
CA LEU A 39 -38.55 -3.70 -52.32
C LEU A 39 -37.04 -3.99 -52.30
N ALA A 40 -36.42 -4.04 -51.12
CA ALA A 40 -35.05 -4.51 -50.95
C ALA A 40 -34.82 -5.22 -49.59
N ARG A 41 -34.00 -6.28 -49.66
CA ARG A 41 -33.57 -7.28 -48.66
C ARG A 41 -33.26 -6.77 -47.23
N PRO A 42 -33.30 -7.65 -46.20
CA PRO A 42 -33.04 -7.28 -44.80
C PRO A 42 -31.62 -6.72 -44.60
N ARG A 43 -31.52 -5.59 -43.89
CA ARG A 43 -30.26 -4.93 -43.52
C ARG A 43 -29.59 -5.61 -42.30
N PRO A 44 -28.25 -5.60 -42.19
CA PRO A 44 -27.54 -6.13 -41.00
C PRO A 44 -27.74 -5.23 -39.77
N ARG A 45 -27.63 -5.83 -38.57
CA ARG A 45 -27.74 -5.17 -37.26
C ARG A 45 -26.72 -4.03 -37.09
N PRO A 46 -27.04 -2.96 -36.33
CA PRO A 46 -26.18 -1.78 -36.22
C PRO A 46 -24.89 -2.06 -35.42
N ARG A 47 -23.73 -1.76 -36.02
CA ARG A 47 -22.44 -1.65 -35.32
C ARG A 47 -22.36 -0.28 -34.68
N PHE A 48 -22.30 -0.22 -33.34
CA PHE A 48 -22.02 1.02 -32.62
C PHE A 48 -20.50 1.25 -32.55
N ARG A 49 -20.06 2.41 -33.06
CA ARG A 49 -18.66 2.84 -33.10
C ARG A 49 -18.40 3.77 -31.92
N ARG A 50 -17.40 3.48 -31.09
CA ARG A 50 -16.96 4.38 -30.01
C ARG A 50 -15.55 4.87 -30.33
N SER A 51 -15.38 6.19 -30.45
CA SER A 51 -14.07 6.83 -30.54
C SER A 51 -13.52 6.93 -29.11
N THR A 52 -12.42 6.24 -28.84
CA THR A 52 -11.64 6.43 -27.60
C THR A 52 -10.57 7.49 -27.83
N PHE A 53 -10.38 8.35 -26.83
CA PHE A 53 -9.33 9.37 -26.79
C PHE A 53 -7.96 8.70 -26.84
N ASP A 54 -7.10 9.23 -27.71
CA ASP A 54 -5.73 8.80 -27.93
C ASP A 54 -4.85 9.21 -26.73
N SER A 55 -4.58 8.26 -25.83
CA SER A 55 -3.49 8.38 -24.86
C SER A 55 -2.28 7.65 -25.43
N GLY A 56 -1.37 8.41 -26.02
CA GLY A 56 -0.17 7.90 -26.70
C GLY A 56 0.69 7.03 -25.81
N LEU A 57 0.56 5.71 -25.96
CA LEU A 57 1.58 4.70 -25.71
C LEU A 57 1.15 3.34 -26.31
N GLU A 58 0.82 3.32 -27.60
CA GLU A 58 0.56 2.07 -28.32
C GLU A 58 1.87 1.36 -28.65
N MET A 59 2.14 0.25 -27.96
CA MET A 59 3.06 -0.77 -28.46
C MET A 59 2.45 -1.35 -29.75
N ARG A 60 3.17 -1.21 -30.88
CA ARG A 60 2.80 -1.78 -32.19
C ARG A 60 2.80 -3.32 -32.14
N GLY A 61 1.72 -3.91 -31.65
CA GLY A 61 1.32 -5.29 -31.89
C GLY A 61 0.22 -5.36 -32.94
N GLN A 62 0.03 -6.52 -33.59
CA GLN A 62 -1.02 -6.75 -34.58
C GLN A 62 -2.42 -6.82 -33.92
N LYS A 63 -2.91 -5.71 -33.36
CA LYS A 63 -4.25 -5.62 -32.77
C LYS A 63 -5.26 -5.25 -33.87
N GLY A 64 -6.21 -6.14 -34.16
CA GLY A 64 -7.34 -5.81 -35.03
C GLY A 64 -8.22 -4.70 -34.43
N GLU A 65 -9.01 -4.00 -35.26
CA GLU A 65 -9.90 -2.93 -34.77
C GLU A 65 -10.88 -3.50 -33.71
N PRO A 66 -10.93 -2.95 -32.48
CA PRO A 66 -11.84 -3.42 -31.46
C PRO A 66 -13.30 -3.17 -31.81
N TRP A 67 -14.19 -4.14 -31.54
CA TRP A 67 -15.63 -3.96 -31.70
C TRP A 67 -16.41 -4.78 -30.67
N THR A 68 -17.69 -4.43 -30.46
CA THR A 68 -18.53 -5.02 -29.42
C THR A 68 -19.70 -5.79 -30.03
N GLU A 69 -19.92 -7.01 -29.55
CA GLU A 69 -21.10 -7.83 -29.81
C GLU A 69 -21.99 -7.86 -28.56
N VAL A 70 -23.27 -7.55 -28.72
CA VAL A 70 -24.28 -7.73 -27.66
C VAL A 70 -24.82 -9.15 -27.76
N LEU A 71 -24.56 -9.98 -26.74
CA LEU A 71 -25.01 -11.37 -26.73
C LEU A 71 -26.40 -11.51 -26.12
N SER A 72 -26.60 -10.90 -24.95
CA SER A 72 -27.83 -11.01 -24.19
C SER A 72 -28.01 -9.83 -23.26
N TRP A 73 -29.26 -9.59 -22.89
CA TRP A 73 -29.64 -8.68 -21.80
C TRP A 73 -29.98 -9.45 -20.51
N GLU A 74 -30.18 -10.77 -20.58
CA GLU A 74 -30.47 -11.69 -19.46
C GLU A 74 -29.68 -13.02 -19.65
N PRO A 75 -28.50 -13.17 -19.03
CA PRO A 75 -27.79 -12.14 -18.27
C PRO A 75 -27.31 -11.04 -19.21
N ARG A 76 -27.08 -9.84 -18.68
CA ARG A 76 -26.42 -8.80 -19.46
C ARG A 76 -25.02 -9.33 -19.83
N ALA A 77 -24.74 -9.48 -21.13
CA ALA A 77 -23.50 -10.09 -21.60
C ALA A 77 -23.06 -9.50 -22.95
N PHE A 78 -21.76 -9.19 -23.08
CA PHE A 78 -21.14 -8.67 -24.29
C PHE A 78 -19.83 -9.39 -24.59
N VAL A 79 -19.49 -9.53 -25.87
CA VAL A 79 -18.13 -9.87 -26.31
C VAL A 79 -17.44 -8.61 -26.83
N TYR A 80 -16.25 -8.34 -26.32
CA TYR A 80 -15.33 -7.35 -26.86
C TYR A 80 -14.30 -8.09 -27.69
N HIS A 81 -14.42 -7.96 -29.01
CA HIS A 81 -13.48 -8.59 -29.93
C HIS A 81 -12.19 -7.78 -30.03
N ASN A 82 -11.06 -8.48 -30.15
CA ASN A 82 -9.73 -7.87 -30.15
C ASN A 82 -9.46 -7.01 -28.91
N PHE A 83 -9.96 -7.42 -27.74
CA PHE A 83 -9.77 -6.71 -26.48
C PHE A 83 -8.31 -6.72 -26.03
N LEU A 84 -7.66 -7.89 -26.09
CA LEU A 84 -6.21 -8.06 -25.87
C LEU A 84 -5.47 -8.18 -27.20
N SER A 85 -4.22 -7.72 -27.23
CA SER A 85 -3.28 -8.07 -28.30
C SER A 85 -2.73 -9.48 -28.11
N LYS A 86 -2.11 -10.03 -29.16
CA LYS A 86 -1.44 -11.33 -29.08
C LYS A 86 -0.32 -11.32 -28.04
N GLU A 87 0.45 -10.25 -28.00
CA GLU A 87 1.57 -10.04 -27.07
C GLU A 87 1.08 -9.98 -25.62
N GLU A 88 -0.05 -9.32 -25.37
CA GLU A 88 -0.68 -9.29 -24.05
C GLU A 88 -1.14 -10.68 -23.60
N CYS A 89 -1.72 -11.47 -24.50
CA CYS A 89 -2.12 -12.84 -24.21
C CYS A 89 -0.91 -13.73 -23.89
N ASP A 90 0.11 -13.70 -24.74
CA ASP A 90 1.35 -14.47 -24.56
C ASP A 90 2.06 -14.08 -23.26
N HIS A 91 2.09 -12.78 -22.92
CA HIS A 91 2.66 -12.27 -21.67
C HIS A 91 1.95 -12.85 -20.44
N LEU A 92 0.62 -12.79 -20.38
CA LEU A 92 -0.16 -13.36 -19.26
C LEU A 92 0.08 -14.86 -19.10
N ILE A 93 0.13 -15.62 -20.20
CA ILE A 93 0.45 -17.04 -20.18
C ILE A 93 1.87 -17.27 -19.65
N SER A 94 2.86 -16.49 -20.11
CA SER A 94 4.26 -16.64 -19.72
C SER A 94 4.48 -16.42 -18.21
N LEU A 95 3.79 -15.45 -17.60
CA LEU A 95 3.86 -15.17 -16.16
C LEU A 95 3.22 -16.30 -15.34
N ALA A 96 2.11 -16.85 -15.83
CA ALA A 96 1.33 -17.86 -15.12
C ALA A 96 1.96 -19.25 -15.19
N LYS A 97 2.49 -19.65 -16.35
CA LYS A 97 2.94 -21.03 -16.65
C LYS A 97 3.87 -21.67 -15.60
N PRO A 98 4.87 -20.97 -15.02
CA PRO A 98 5.74 -21.57 -13.99
C PRO A 98 5.06 -21.83 -12.65
N HIS A 99 3.88 -21.24 -12.40
CA HIS A 99 3.24 -21.17 -11.09
C HIS A 99 1.86 -21.84 -11.05
N MET A 100 1.46 -22.52 -12.12
CA MET A 100 0.14 -23.15 -12.24
C MET A 100 -0.03 -24.27 -11.21
N ARG A 101 -1.18 -24.25 -10.51
CA ARG A 101 -1.59 -25.32 -9.58
C ARG A 101 -3.02 -25.75 -9.88
N LYS A 102 -3.42 -26.94 -9.43
CA LYS A 102 -4.81 -27.39 -9.54
C LYS A 102 -5.76 -26.33 -8.97
N SER A 103 -6.78 -25.95 -9.74
CA SER A 103 -7.73 -24.92 -9.35
C SER A 103 -8.64 -25.41 -8.23
N THR A 104 -8.98 -24.52 -7.32
CA THR A 104 -9.87 -24.75 -6.19
C THR A 104 -11.14 -23.91 -6.33
N VAL A 105 -12.14 -24.19 -5.49
CA VAL A 105 -13.37 -23.39 -5.35
C VAL A 105 -13.40 -22.74 -3.97
N VAL A 106 -14.08 -21.60 -3.83
CA VAL A 106 -14.20 -20.88 -2.54
C VAL A 106 -15.19 -21.62 -1.65
N ASP A 107 -14.78 -21.90 -0.42
CA ASP A 107 -15.62 -22.49 0.63
C ASP A 107 -16.48 -21.40 1.28
N SER A 108 -17.80 -21.60 1.27
CA SER A 108 -18.77 -20.61 1.77
C SER A 108 -18.78 -20.45 3.30
N THR A 109 -18.19 -21.38 4.04
CA THR A 109 -18.17 -21.35 5.51
C THR A 109 -16.88 -20.72 6.04
N THR A 110 -15.76 -20.98 5.35
CA THR A 110 -14.41 -20.59 5.80
C THR A 110 -13.76 -19.51 4.94
N GLY A 111 -14.30 -19.20 3.75
CA GLY A 111 -13.67 -18.32 2.76
C GLY A 111 -12.42 -18.91 2.09
N GLY A 112 -12.02 -20.14 2.46
CA GLY A 112 -10.80 -20.80 2.00
C GLY A 112 -10.96 -21.55 0.68
N SER A 113 -9.83 -22.01 0.13
CA SER A 113 -9.78 -22.80 -1.10
C SER A 113 -10.06 -24.29 -0.84
N LYS A 114 -11.03 -24.88 -1.54
CA LYS A 114 -11.40 -26.30 -1.46
C LYS A 114 -11.11 -27.05 -2.76
N ASP A 115 -10.56 -28.27 -2.66
CA ASP A 115 -10.37 -29.14 -3.82
C ASP A 115 -11.72 -29.59 -4.39
N SER A 116 -11.82 -29.61 -5.72
CA SER A 116 -13.09 -29.74 -6.42
C SER A 116 -13.02 -30.82 -7.49
N ARG A 117 -14.07 -31.66 -7.55
CA ARG A 117 -14.32 -32.57 -8.68
C ARG A 117 -15.08 -31.89 -9.83
N VAL A 118 -15.65 -30.71 -9.56
CA VAL A 118 -16.50 -29.96 -10.51
C VAL A 118 -15.73 -28.89 -11.28
N ARG A 119 -14.50 -28.57 -10.84
CA ARG A 119 -13.53 -27.74 -11.56
C ARG A 119 -12.22 -28.49 -11.69
N THR A 120 -11.82 -28.83 -12.91
CA THR A 120 -10.65 -29.69 -13.16
C THR A 120 -9.47 -28.96 -13.78
N SER A 121 -9.52 -27.63 -13.87
CA SER A 121 -8.47 -26.78 -14.45
C SER A 121 -7.25 -26.64 -13.54
N SER A 122 -6.17 -26.09 -14.11
CA SER A 122 -5.08 -25.46 -13.34
C SER A 122 -5.20 -23.93 -13.40
N GLY A 123 -4.76 -23.23 -12.36
CA GLY A 123 -4.86 -21.78 -12.28
C GLY A 123 -3.85 -21.13 -11.35
N MET A 124 -3.70 -19.82 -11.50
CA MET A 124 -2.93 -18.96 -10.59
C MET A 124 -3.46 -17.52 -10.66
N PHE A 125 -3.20 -16.73 -9.61
CA PHE A 125 -3.51 -15.31 -9.59
C PHE A 125 -2.26 -14.47 -9.84
N LEU A 126 -2.31 -13.58 -10.82
CA LEU A 126 -1.32 -12.53 -11.02
C LEU A 126 -1.56 -11.41 -10.00
N ARG A 127 -0.47 -10.77 -9.56
CA ARG A 127 -0.57 -9.62 -8.64
C ARG A 127 -1.16 -8.43 -9.40
N ARG A 128 -2.02 -7.66 -8.72
CA ARG A 128 -2.56 -6.41 -9.26
C ARG A 128 -1.41 -5.46 -9.58
N GLY A 129 -1.47 -4.80 -10.73
CA GLY A 129 -0.43 -3.88 -11.17
C GLY A 129 1.00 -4.45 -11.22
N GLN A 130 1.16 -5.77 -11.31
CA GLN A 130 2.46 -6.44 -11.23
C GLN A 130 3.51 -5.92 -12.21
N ASP A 131 3.07 -5.51 -13.41
CA ASP A 131 3.89 -4.86 -14.41
C ASP A 131 3.06 -3.90 -15.28
N LYS A 132 3.72 -3.20 -16.21
CA LYS A 132 3.09 -2.21 -17.07
C LYS A 132 2.03 -2.80 -18.00
N ILE A 133 2.18 -4.04 -18.46
CA ILE A 133 1.20 -4.71 -19.33
C ILE A 133 -0.05 -5.03 -18.51
N ILE A 134 0.12 -5.61 -17.31
CA ILE A 134 -0.98 -5.90 -16.39
C ILE A 134 -1.71 -4.60 -16.01
N LEU A 135 -0.99 -3.54 -15.63
CA LEU A 135 -1.59 -2.24 -15.33
C LEU A 135 -2.40 -1.69 -16.50
N THR A 136 -1.91 -1.86 -17.73
CA THR A 136 -2.59 -1.38 -18.95
C THR A 136 -3.86 -2.18 -19.23
N ILE A 137 -3.81 -3.50 -19.05
CA ILE A 137 -4.99 -4.37 -19.16
C ILE A 137 -6.01 -3.98 -18.09
N GLU A 138 -5.61 -3.84 -16.82
CA GLU A 138 -6.52 -3.48 -15.72
C GLU A 138 -7.20 -2.12 -15.92
N LYS A 139 -6.49 -1.11 -16.42
CA LYS A 139 -7.08 0.18 -16.81
C LYS A 139 -8.10 0.02 -17.93
N ARG A 140 -7.78 -0.76 -18.96
CA ARG A 140 -8.72 -1.07 -20.05
C ARG A 140 -9.96 -1.79 -19.55
N ILE A 141 -9.82 -2.71 -18.59
CA ILE A 141 -10.98 -3.37 -17.95
C ILE A 141 -11.87 -2.33 -17.26
N ALA A 142 -11.29 -1.40 -16.51
CA ALA A 142 -12.04 -0.33 -15.86
C ALA A 142 -12.81 0.54 -16.88
N ASP A 143 -12.17 0.91 -18.00
CA ASP A 143 -12.81 1.71 -19.06
C ASP A 143 -14.01 1.00 -19.71
N TYR A 144 -13.93 -0.32 -19.88
CA TYR A 144 -14.99 -1.11 -20.51
C TYR A 144 -16.12 -1.47 -19.53
N THR A 145 -15.79 -1.68 -18.26
CA THR A 145 -16.76 -2.01 -17.21
C THR A 145 -17.42 -0.78 -16.60
N PHE A 146 -16.81 0.40 -16.74
CA PHE A 146 -17.17 1.63 -16.01
C PHE A 146 -17.04 1.49 -14.49
N ILE A 147 -16.15 0.59 -14.03
CA ILE A 147 -15.87 0.35 -12.61
C ILE A 147 -14.41 0.72 -12.35
N PRO A 148 -14.07 1.46 -11.27
CA PRO A 148 -12.69 1.84 -10.97
C PRO A 148 -11.73 0.64 -10.88
N VAL A 149 -10.46 0.85 -11.25
CA VAL A 149 -9.41 -0.20 -11.25
C VAL A 149 -9.24 -0.81 -9.85
N GLU A 150 -9.45 0.01 -8.82
CA GLU A 150 -9.31 -0.32 -7.41
C GLU A 150 -10.32 -1.37 -6.94
N HIS A 151 -11.44 -1.52 -7.65
CA HIS A 151 -12.48 -2.51 -7.35
C HIS A 151 -12.17 -3.88 -7.96
N GLY A 152 -11.14 -3.99 -8.78
CA GLY A 152 -10.79 -5.23 -9.45
C GLY A 152 -9.95 -6.17 -8.57
N GLU A 153 -10.33 -7.45 -8.52
CA GLU A 153 -9.49 -8.52 -7.91
C GLU A 153 -8.21 -8.78 -8.71
N GLY A 154 -7.29 -9.65 -8.25
CA GLY A 154 -6.17 -10.09 -9.10
C GLY A 154 -6.64 -10.82 -10.36
N LEU A 155 -5.88 -10.73 -11.46
CA LEU A 155 -6.18 -11.50 -12.68
C LEU A 155 -5.95 -13.00 -12.42
N GLN A 156 -6.99 -13.82 -12.56
CA GLN A 156 -6.86 -15.27 -12.44
C GLN A 156 -6.61 -15.89 -13.82
N VAL A 157 -5.39 -16.37 -14.07
CA VAL A 157 -5.05 -17.12 -15.28
C VAL A 157 -5.37 -18.61 -15.09
N LEU A 158 -6.01 -19.21 -16.09
CA LEU A 158 -6.52 -20.58 -16.06
C LEU A 158 -6.10 -21.33 -17.32
N HIS A 159 -5.79 -22.61 -17.13
CA HIS A 159 -5.47 -23.57 -18.19
C HIS A 159 -6.35 -24.81 -18.07
N TYR A 160 -6.97 -25.18 -19.20
CA TYR A 160 -7.76 -26.40 -19.35
C TYR A 160 -7.16 -27.27 -20.46
N GLU A 161 -6.83 -28.50 -20.10
CA GLU A 161 -6.44 -29.57 -21.03
C GLU A 161 -7.68 -30.29 -21.60
N VAL A 162 -7.47 -31.15 -22.59
CA VAL A 162 -8.53 -31.99 -23.17
C VAL A 162 -9.29 -32.75 -22.08
N GLY A 163 -10.63 -32.66 -22.13
CA GLY A 163 -11.55 -33.24 -21.17
C GLY A 163 -11.81 -32.40 -19.91
N GLN A 164 -10.99 -31.39 -19.61
CA GLN A 164 -11.18 -30.54 -18.43
C GLN A 164 -12.30 -29.52 -18.64
N LYS A 165 -13.03 -29.22 -17.58
CA LYS A 165 -14.22 -28.36 -17.57
C LYS A 165 -14.39 -27.59 -16.27
N TYR A 166 -15.40 -26.73 -16.24
CA TYR A 166 -15.94 -26.16 -15.00
C TYR A 166 -17.47 -26.21 -15.05
N ASP A 167 -18.08 -26.93 -14.10
CA ASP A 167 -19.53 -27.03 -14.01
C ASP A 167 -20.19 -25.66 -13.75
N PRO A 168 -21.48 -25.51 -14.09
CA PRO A 168 -22.20 -24.25 -13.92
C PRO A 168 -22.16 -23.71 -12.48
N HIS A 169 -21.84 -22.43 -12.33
CA HIS A 169 -21.70 -21.75 -11.05
C HIS A 169 -22.04 -20.25 -11.16
N PHE A 170 -22.16 -19.61 -10.01
CA PHE A 170 -22.28 -18.15 -9.89
C PHE A 170 -20.96 -17.54 -9.43
N ASP A 171 -20.69 -16.31 -9.89
CA ASP A 171 -19.55 -15.53 -9.42
C ASP A 171 -19.88 -14.68 -8.20
N TYR A 172 -21.14 -14.33 -7.98
CA TYR A 172 -21.56 -13.61 -6.77
C TYR A 172 -21.53 -14.54 -5.54
N PHE A 173 -21.41 -13.94 -4.36
CA PHE A 173 -21.36 -14.67 -3.09
C PHE A 173 -22.75 -14.87 -2.50
N HIS A 174 -22.93 -16.00 -1.82
CA HIS A 174 -24.11 -16.28 -1.01
C HIS A 174 -23.87 -16.03 0.50
N ASP A 175 -22.67 -15.59 0.86
CA ASP A 175 -22.23 -15.42 2.25
C ASP A 175 -21.77 -13.98 2.56
N ASP A 176 -21.86 -13.61 3.83
CA ASP A 176 -21.44 -12.30 4.32
C ASP A 176 -19.92 -12.19 4.51
N HIS A 177 -19.18 -13.30 4.47
CA HIS A 177 -17.74 -13.28 4.70
C HIS A 177 -17.00 -12.69 3.51
N ASN A 178 -17.27 -13.22 2.31
CA ASN A 178 -16.60 -12.83 1.07
C ASN A 178 -17.02 -11.44 0.57
N THR A 179 -18.18 -10.94 1.00
CA THR A 179 -18.65 -9.58 0.67
C THR A 179 -18.02 -8.48 1.53
N LYS A 180 -17.34 -8.80 2.65
CA LYS A 180 -16.68 -7.78 3.48
C LYS A 180 -15.58 -7.02 2.75
N ASN A 181 -14.89 -7.67 1.82
CA ASN A 181 -13.81 -7.06 1.04
C ASN A 181 -14.33 -6.70 -0.36
N GLY A 182 -14.75 -5.45 -0.53
CA GLY A 182 -15.23 -4.91 -1.80
C GLY A 182 -16.71 -5.19 -2.12
N GLY A 183 -17.48 -5.84 -1.25
CA GLY A 183 -18.88 -6.18 -1.54
C GLY A 183 -19.01 -7.35 -2.53
N GLN A 184 -20.16 -7.44 -3.19
CA GLN A 184 -20.42 -8.45 -4.22
C GLN A 184 -19.51 -8.31 -5.44
N ARG A 185 -19.31 -9.42 -6.17
CA ARG A 185 -18.76 -9.38 -7.53
C ARG A 185 -19.88 -8.92 -8.46
N ILE A 186 -19.83 -7.67 -8.91
CA ILE A 186 -20.86 -7.07 -9.75
C ILE A 186 -20.72 -7.48 -11.22
N ALA A 187 -19.49 -7.63 -11.70
CA ALA A 187 -19.20 -7.98 -13.09
C ALA A 187 -17.98 -8.89 -13.19
N THR A 188 -18.00 -9.76 -14.21
CA THR A 188 -16.92 -10.68 -14.54
C THR A 188 -16.46 -10.42 -15.96
N LEU A 189 -15.16 -10.19 -16.11
CA LEU A 189 -14.51 -10.14 -17.42
C LEU A 189 -13.66 -11.40 -17.62
N LEU A 190 -14.10 -12.27 -18.53
CA LEU A 190 -13.39 -13.48 -18.95
C LEU A 190 -12.69 -13.23 -20.29
N MET A 191 -11.37 -13.14 -20.28
CA MET A 191 -10.53 -12.95 -21.45
C MET A 191 -10.01 -14.30 -21.96
N TYR A 192 -10.12 -14.54 -23.26
CA TYR A 192 -9.59 -15.74 -23.90
C TYR A 192 -8.15 -15.49 -24.37
N LEU A 193 -7.21 -16.28 -23.85
CA LEU A 193 -5.77 -16.12 -24.13
C LEU A 193 -5.28 -17.09 -25.22
N SER A 194 -6.12 -18.02 -25.66
CA SER A 194 -5.84 -18.92 -26.77
C SER A 194 -7.10 -19.17 -27.60
N ASP A 195 -6.88 -19.51 -28.87
CA ASP A 195 -7.90 -20.15 -29.69
C ASP A 195 -8.07 -21.60 -29.24
N VAL A 196 -9.29 -22.12 -29.35
CA VAL A 196 -9.61 -23.52 -29.07
C VAL A 196 -10.25 -24.13 -30.30
N GLU A 197 -9.67 -25.23 -30.80
CA GLU A 197 -10.13 -25.88 -32.02
C GLU A 197 -11.56 -26.41 -31.86
N ASP A 198 -11.83 -27.16 -30.78
CA ASP A 198 -13.13 -27.76 -30.49
C ASP A 198 -13.44 -27.85 -28.99
N GLY A 199 -14.68 -27.55 -28.62
CA GLY A 199 -15.14 -27.43 -27.24
C GLY A 199 -14.61 -26.18 -26.51
N GLY A 200 -14.58 -26.24 -25.19
CA GLY A 200 -14.05 -25.17 -24.33
C GLY A 200 -14.90 -23.91 -24.24
N GLU A 201 -16.14 -23.92 -24.75
CA GLU A 201 -17.03 -22.76 -24.75
C GLU A 201 -17.40 -22.31 -23.32
N THR A 202 -17.74 -21.03 -23.18
CA THR A 202 -18.41 -20.54 -21.97
C THR A 202 -19.90 -20.54 -22.22
N VAL A 203 -20.67 -21.29 -21.42
CA VAL A 203 -22.12 -21.50 -21.59
C VAL A 203 -22.90 -20.89 -20.44
N PHE A 204 -24.03 -20.24 -20.76
CA PHE A 204 -25.03 -19.69 -19.84
C PHE A 204 -26.32 -20.50 -19.94
N PRO A 205 -26.45 -21.62 -19.19
CA PRO A 205 -27.59 -22.53 -19.31
C PRO A 205 -28.94 -21.91 -18.88
N SER A 206 -28.90 -20.85 -18.07
CA SER A 206 -30.10 -20.16 -17.57
C SER A 206 -30.45 -18.90 -18.37
N SER A 207 -29.75 -18.61 -19.47
CA SER A 207 -30.11 -17.47 -20.32
C SER A 207 -31.41 -17.75 -21.08
N THR A 208 -32.23 -16.70 -21.21
CA THR A 208 -33.48 -16.73 -21.99
C THR A 208 -33.25 -16.60 -23.50
N THR A 209 -32.01 -16.34 -23.93
CA THR A 209 -31.65 -16.18 -25.34
C THR A 209 -31.60 -17.53 -26.05
N ASN A 210 -32.27 -17.64 -27.19
CA ASN A 210 -32.39 -18.91 -27.91
C ASN A 210 -31.08 -19.28 -28.64
N SER A 211 -30.35 -20.28 -28.12
CA SER A 211 -29.04 -20.73 -28.63
C SER A 211 -29.07 -21.12 -30.11
N SER A 212 -30.19 -21.69 -30.57
CA SER A 212 -30.38 -22.15 -31.95
C SER A 212 -30.43 -21.01 -32.98
N SER A 213 -30.52 -19.76 -32.53
CA SER A 213 -30.46 -18.58 -33.39
C SER A 213 -29.04 -18.12 -33.71
N SER A 214 -28.03 -18.73 -33.07
CA SER A 214 -26.62 -18.44 -33.36
C SER A 214 -26.23 -18.98 -34.73
N PRO A 215 -25.59 -18.16 -35.60
CA PRO A 215 -25.08 -18.63 -36.89
C PRO A 215 -23.98 -19.71 -36.74
N PHE A 216 -23.41 -19.87 -35.54
CA PHE A 216 -22.40 -20.86 -35.22
C PHE A 216 -22.95 -22.07 -34.46
N TYR A 217 -24.28 -22.21 -34.33
CA TYR A 217 -24.91 -23.28 -33.53
C TYR A 217 -24.45 -24.69 -33.92
N ASN A 218 -24.23 -24.93 -35.21
CA ASN A 218 -23.77 -26.23 -35.71
C ASN A 218 -22.31 -26.54 -35.33
N ASP A 219 -21.51 -25.51 -35.05
CA ASP A 219 -20.10 -25.63 -34.68
C ASP A 219 -19.90 -25.66 -33.14
N LEU A 220 -20.99 -25.62 -32.37
CA LEU A 220 -20.96 -25.71 -30.91
C LEU A 220 -20.90 -27.17 -30.44
N SER A 221 -20.16 -27.41 -29.36
CA SER A 221 -20.19 -28.68 -28.64
C SER A 221 -21.60 -28.99 -28.09
N GLU A 222 -21.88 -30.27 -27.81
CA GLU A 222 -23.17 -30.68 -27.20
C GLU A 222 -23.42 -29.97 -25.85
N CYS A 223 -22.37 -29.70 -25.08
CA CYS A 223 -22.45 -28.89 -23.86
C CYS A 223 -22.91 -27.46 -24.17
N ALA A 224 -22.31 -26.83 -25.19
CA ALA A 224 -22.57 -25.45 -25.55
C ALA A 224 -23.96 -25.24 -26.19
N LYS A 225 -24.58 -26.27 -26.75
CA LYS A 225 -25.96 -26.20 -27.27
C LYS A 225 -27.01 -26.04 -26.16
N GLY A 226 -26.67 -26.35 -24.91
CA GLY A 226 -27.56 -26.26 -23.76
C GLY A 226 -27.92 -24.85 -23.29
N GLY A 227 -27.37 -23.80 -23.90
CA GLY A 227 -27.68 -22.41 -23.57
C GLY A 227 -26.94 -21.41 -24.48
N LEU A 228 -27.03 -20.12 -24.16
CA LEU A 228 -26.22 -19.10 -24.82
C LEU A 228 -24.74 -19.40 -24.60
N SER A 229 -23.95 -19.46 -25.67
CA SER A 229 -22.55 -19.90 -25.60
C SER A 229 -21.60 -19.01 -26.39
N VAL A 230 -20.37 -18.90 -25.88
CA VAL A 230 -19.29 -18.12 -26.48
C VAL A 230 -18.09 -19.03 -26.73
N LYS A 231 -17.66 -19.13 -28.00
CA LYS A 231 -16.46 -19.89 -28.37
C LYS A 231 -15.20 -19.12 -27.97
N PRO A 232 -14.17 -19.78 -27.39
CA PRO A 232 -12.91 -19.12 -27.08
C PRO A 232 -12.19 -18.70 -28.37
N LYS A 233 -11.83 -17.42 -28.43
CA LYS A 233 -11.01 -16.86 -29.50
C LYS A 233 -9.96 -15.95 -28.89
N MET A 234 -8.70 -16.18 -29.22
CA MET A 234 -7.58 -15.44 -28.64
C MET A 234 -7.78 -13.93 -28.81
N GLY A 235 -7.64 -13.19 -27.71
CA GLY A 235 -7.78 -11.75 -27.68
C GLY A 235 -9.19 -11.24 -27.40
N ASP A 236 -10.23 -12.08 -27.49
CA ASP A 236 -11.59 -11.68 -27.16
C ASP A 236 -11.86 -11.69 -25.65
N ALA A 237 -12.74 -10.81 -25.18
CA ALA A 237 -13.17 -10.74 -23.79
C ALA A 237 -14.68 -10.79 -23.65
N LEU A 238 -15.19 -11.71 -22.84
CA LEU A 238 -16.59 -11.83 -22.46
C LEU A 238 -16.83 -11.08 -21.14
N LEU A 239 -17.67 -10.03 -21.19
CA LEU A 239 -18.14 -9.31 -20.02
C LEU A 239 -19.58 -9.69 -19.70
N PHE A 240 -19.84 -10.13 -18.48
CA PHE A 240 -21.19 -10.37 -17.99
C PHE A 240 -21.38 -9.88 -16.55
N TRP A 241 -22.63 -9.56 -16.19
CA TRP A 241 -22.97 -9.01 -14.88
C TRP A 241 -23.61 -10.09 -14.02
N SER A 242 -23.19 -10.11 -12.76
CA SER A 242 -23.71 -11.00 -11.72
C SER A 242 -24.87 -10.35 -10.95
N MET A 243 -25.19 -9.09 -11.24
CA MET A 243 -26.22 -8.29 -10.59
C MET A 243 -27.03 -7.51 -11.61
N LYS A 244 -28.31 -7.32 -11.33
CA LYS A 244 -29.24 -6.49 -12.10
C LYS A 244 -29.04 -5.01 -11.78
N PRO A 245 -29.54 -4.08 -12.62
CA PRO A 245 -29.43 -2.64 -12.38
C PRO A 245 -30.08 -2.16 -11.07
N ASP A 246 -31.02 -2.92 -10.50
CA ASP A 246 -31.66 -2.64 -9.21
C ASP A 246 -30.82 -3.12 -8.00
N GLY A 247 -29.65 -3.73 -8.24
CA GLY A 247 -28.75 -4.24 -7.21
C GLY A 247 -29.08 -5.66 -6.74
N SER A 248 -30.10 -6.31 -7.27
CA SER A 248 -30.39 -7.72 -6.98
C SER A 248 -29.44 -8.66 -7.72
N LEU A 249 -29.18 -9.85 -7.17
CA LEU A 249 -28.37 -10.88 -7.83
C LEU A 249 -29.09 -11.39 -9.09
N ASP A 250 -28.35 -11.65 -10.17
CA ASP A 250 -28.92 -12.12 -11.42
C ASP A 250 -28.81 -13.66 -11.55
N PRO A 251 -29.88 -14.44 -11.33
CA PRO A 251 -29.82 -15.90 -11.46
C PRO A 251 -29.59 -16.36 -12.91
N THR A 252 -29.78 -15.49 -13.91
CA THR A 252 -29.48 -15.84 -15.31
C THR A 252 -27.98 -15.79 -15.61
N SER A 253 -27.16 -15.26 -14.70
CA SER A 253 -25.69 -15.24 -14.81
C SER A 253 -25.02 -16.57 -14.47
N LEU A 254 -25.79 -17.64 -14.22
CA LEU A 254 -25.27 -18.99 -14.04
C LEU A 254 -24.48 -19.36 -15.29
N HIS A 255 -23.21 -19.72 -15.13
CA HIS A 255 -22.35 -20.00 -16.27
C HIS A 255 -21.34 -21.12 -15.97
N GLY A 256 -20.88 -21.80 -17.02
CA GLY A 256 -19.90 -22.88 -16.93
C GLY A 256 -18.92 -22.89 -18.10
N GLY A 257 -17.84 -23.63 -17.95
CA GLY A 257 -16.88 -23.91 -19.01
C GLY A 257 -17.08 -25.31 -19.55
N CYS A 258 -17.49 -25.43 -20.82
CA CYS A 258 -17.64 -26.71 -21.49
C CYS A 258 -16.30 -27.45 -21.61
N PRO A 259 -16.31 -28.80 -21.66
CA PRO A 259 -15.09 -29.58 -21.83
C PRO A 259 -14.30 -29.17 -23.07
N VAL A 260 -12.98 -29.08 -22.96
CA VAL A 260 -12.11 -28.97 -24.14
C VAL A 260 -12.12 -30.31 -24.88
N ILE A 261 -12.53 -30.33 -26.14
CA ILE A 261 -12.58 -31.55 -26.96
C ILE A 261 -11.27 -31.70 -27.74
N LYS A 262 -10.81 -30.60 -28.34
CA LYS A 262 -9.54 -30.53 -29.07
C LYS A 262 -8.89 -29.16 -28.83
N GLY A 263 -7.61 -29.18 -28.48
CA GLY A 263 -6.83 -27.97 -28.21
C GLY A 263 -6.42 -27.81 -26.77
N ASN A 264 -6.03 -26.58 -26.43
CA ASN A 264 -5.72 -26.15 -25.07
C ASN A 264 -6.35 -24.79 -24.82
N LYS A 265 -7.15 -24.66 -23.75
CA LYS A 265 -7.81 -23.39 -23.42
C LYS A 265 -7.02 -22.66 -22.35
N TRP A 266 -6.52 -21.48 -22.70
CA TRP A 266 -6.01 -20.49 -21.77
C TRP A 266 -7.01 -19.35 -21.64
N SER A 267 -7.27 -18.93 -20.41
CA SER A 267 -8.16 -17.80 -20.13
C SER A 267 -7.68 -17.00 -18.93
N SER A 268 -8.08 -15.74 -18.82
CA SER A 268 -7.85 -14.89 -17.66
C SER A 268 -9.16 -14.28 -17.20
N THR A 269 -9.51 -14.47 -15.94
CA THR A 269 -10.73 -13.93 -15.34
C THR A 269 -10.39 -12.76 -14.41
N LYS A 270 -11.12 -11.66 -14.55
CA LYS A 270 -11.10 -10.52 -13.63
C LYS A 270 -12.50 -10.34 -13.05
N TRP A 271 -12.61 -10.37 -11.74
CA TRP A 271 -13.84 -10.00 -11.05
C TRP A 271 -13.76 -8.54 -10.60
N MET A 272 -14.85 -7.81 -10.85
CA MET A 272 -15.04 -6.43 -10.41
C MET A 272 -15.99 -6.41 -9.23
N ARG A 273 -15.61 -5.69 -8.17
CA ARG A 273 -16.35 -5.57 -6.92
C ARG A 273 -17.23 -4.31 -6.90
N VAL A 274 -18.29 -4.32 -6.07
CA VAL A 274 -19.16 -3.14 -5.87
C VAL A 274 -18.39 -1.97 -5.26
N HIS A 275 -17.49 -2.26 -4.32
CA HIS A 275 -16.61 -1.31 -3.64
C HIS A 275 -15.13 -1.64 -3.92
N GLU A 276 -14.24 -0.76 -3.48
CA GLU A 276 -12.80 -1.01 -3.54
C GLU A 276 -12.43 -2.39 -2.99
N TYR A 277 -11.69 -3.16 -3.78
CA TYR A 277 -11.19 -4.46 -3.38
C TYR A 277 -9.80 -4.28 -2.77
N LYS A 278 -9.72 -4.36 -1.45
CA LYS A 278 -8.44 -4.30 -0.75
C LYS A 278 -7.70 -5.63 -1.00
N GLY A 279 -6.65 -5.61 -1.82
CA GLY A 279 -5.74 -6.75 -1.89
C GLY A 279 -5.10 -6.98 -0.51
N HIS A 280 -4.65 -8.19 -0.19
CA HIS A 280 -3.85 -8.40 1.03
C HIS A 280 -2.65 -7.46 0.97
N ALA A 281 -2.50 -6.60 1.99
CA ALA A 281 -1.39 -5.66 2.08
C ALA A 281 -0.08 -6.47 1.98
N PRO A 282 0.78 -6.24 0.96
CA PRO A 282 1.94 -7.10 0.69
C PRO A 282 2.88 -7.26 1.89
N VAL A 283 2.94 -6.24 2.76
CA VAL A 283 3.69 -6.30 4.02
C VAL A 283 3.13 -7.40 4.93
N VAL A 284 1.85 -7.35 5.28
CA VAL A 284 1.20 -8.32 6.18
C VAL A 284 1.27 -9.74 5.61
N GLU A 285 1.06 -9.88 4.30
CA GLU A 285 1.14 -11.18 3.64
C GLU A 285 2.53 -11.81 3.83
N GLU A 286 3.58 -11.03 3.57
CA GLU A 286 4.96 -11.54 3.57
C GLU A 286 5.56 -11.64 4.98
N THR A 287 5.12 -10.84 5.95
CA THR A 287 5.70 -10.80 7.31
C THR A 287 4.88 -11.52 8.38
N TRP A 288 3.64 -11.91 8.07
CA TRP A 288 2.74 -12.55 9.03
C TRP A 288 2.04 -13.78 8.46
N VAL A 289 1.42 -13.68 7.28
CA VAL A 289 0.61 -14.78 6.73
C VAL A 289 1.48 -15.92 6.20
N LYS A 290 2.48 -15.58 5.38
CA LYS A 290 3.36 -16.54 4.68
C LYS A 290 4.10 -17.49 5.62
N ASP A 291 4.55 -16.98 6.75
CA ASP A 291 5.28 -17.76 7.77
C ASP A 291 4.33 -18.50 8.74
N GLY A 292 3.04 -18.58 8.41
CA GLY A 292 2.03 -19.26 9.22
C GLY A 292 1.83 -18.61 10.58
N ARG A 293 1.94 -17.27 10.65
CA ARG A 293 1.80 -16.46 11.87
C ARG A 293 2.85 -16.77 12.94
N LYS A 294 4.04 -17.22 12.53
CA LYS A 294 5.20 -17.42 13.41
C LYS A 294 6.14 -16.24 13.31
N VAL A 295 6.62 -15.75 14.45
CA VAL A 295 7.60 -14.66 14.52
C VAL A 295 9.00 -15.25 14.67
N THR A 296 9.88 -14.94 13.71
CA THR A 296 11.31 -15.30 13.76
C THR A 296 12.18 -14.11 14.16
N ASP A 297 11.91 -12.95 13.56
CA ASP A 297 12.45 -11.65 13.96
C ASP A 297 11.31 -10.82 14.59
N TYR A 298 11.40 -10.57 15.88
CA TYR A 298 10.40 -9.79 16.63
C TYR A 298 10.68 -8.30 16.64
N THR A 299 11.83 -7.84 16.13
CA THR A 299 12.26 -6.45 16.30
C THR A 299 11.35 -5.47 15.56
N LEU A 300 11.36 -4.21 15.98
CA LEU A 300 10.72 -3.13 15.22
C LEU A 300 11.49 -2.84 13.93
N TYR A 301 12.83 -2.95 14.00
CA TYR A 301 13.73 -2.63 12.91
C TYR A 301 13.43 -3.45 11.65
N THR A 302 13.56 -4.77 11.74
CA THR A 302 13.43 -5.70 10.61
C THR A 302 12.29 -6.71 10.75
N GLY A 303 11.71 -6.83 11.93
CA GLY A 303 10.79 -7.91 12.30
C GLY A 303 9.31 -7.58 12.26
N SER A 304 8.52 -8.50 12.81
CA SER A 304 7.06 -8.44 12.83
C SER A 304 6.51 -7.31 13.71
N LEU A 305 7.25 -6.84 14.72
CA LEU A 305 6.83 -5.67 15.50
C LEU A 305 6.77 -4.41 14.63
N GLY A 306 7.65 -4.29 13.62
CA GLY A 306 7.57 -3.23 12.61
C GLY A 306 6.28 -3.29 11.79
N THR A 307 5.77 -4.50 11.51
CA THR A 307 4.47 -4.71 10.87
C THR A 307 3.33 -4.30 11.80
N ALA A 308 3.41 -4.65 13.09
CA ALA A 308 2.41 -4.24 14.08
C ALA A 308 2.34 -2.71 14.22
N LEU A 309 3.49 -2.01 14.21
CA LEU A 309 3.51 -0.55 14.26
C LEU A 309 2.89 0.07 13.00
N LEU A 310 3.15 -0.49 11.81
CA LEU A 310 2.51 -0.05 10.57
C LEU A 310 0.98 -0.21 10.63
N LEU A 311 0.48 -1.35 11.10
CA LEU A 311 -0.96 -1.59 11.25
C LEU A 311 -1.58 -0.66 12.29
N PHE A 312 -0.88 -0.41 13.39
CA PHE A 312 -1.34 0.54 14.39
C PHE A 312 -1.42 1.97 13.80
N LYS A 313 -0.44 2.39 13.00
CA LYS A 313 -0.50 3.65 12.25
C LYS A 313 -1.66 3.67 11.25
N SER A 314 -1.89 2.57 10.54
CA SER A 314 -3.04 2.44 9.63
C SER A 314 -4.36 2.63 10.38
N PHE A 315 -4.53 1.99 11.54
CA PHE A 315 -5.68 2.20 12.42
C PHE A 315 -5.82 3.66 12.86
N GLN A 316 -4.73 4.33 13.27
CA GLN A 316 -4.78 5.73 13.69
C GLN A 316 -5.27 6.67 12.57
N VAL A 317 -4.95 6.35 11.31
CA VAL A 317 -5.36 7.15 10.14
C VAL A 317 -6.77 6.80 9.65
N THR A 318 -7.12 5.51 9.67
CA THR A 318 -8.35 5.01 9.00
C THR A 318 -9.50 4.69 9.95
N GLY A 319 -9.21 4.49 11.24
CA GLY A 319 -10.16 3.96 12.22
C GLY A 319 -10.45 2.46 12.07
N ASP A 320 -9.74 1.73 11.20
CA ASP A 320 -10.00 0.31 10.94
C ASP A 320 -9.62 -0.56 12.15
N ARG A 321 -10.63 -1.03 12.89
CA ARG A 321 -10.42 -1.90 14.06
C ARG A 321 -9.88 -3.29 13.69
N GLY A 322 -9.98 -3.70 12.43
CA GLY A 322 -9.34 -4.93 11.94
C GLY A 322 -7.82 -4.82 11.97
N ASP A 323 -7.27 -3.68 11.54
CA ASP A 323 -5.83 -3.41 11.61
C ASP A 323 -5.33 -3.36 13.07
N LEU A 324 -6.11 -2.73 13.96
CA LEU A 324 -5.80 -2.71 15.39
C LEU A 324 -5.77 -4.11 16.00
N ALA A 325 -6.79 -4.94 15.71
CA ALA A 325 -6.86 -6.31 16.20
C ALA A 325 -5.69 -7.16 15.67
N LEU A 326 -5.35 -7.02 14.38
CA LEU A 326 -4.22 -7.72 13.78
C LEU A 326 -2.88 -7.26 14.37
N ALA A 327 -2.70 -5.96 14.61
CA ALA A 327 -1.53 -5.45 15.31
C ALA A 327 -1.39 -6.08 16.69
N ALA A 328 -2.48 -6.17 17.46
CA ALA A 328 -2.50 -6.81 18.78
C ALA A 328 -2.18 -8.32 18.75
N ASP A 329 -2.56 -9.04 17.69
CA ASP A 329 -2.18 -10.44 17.50
C ASP A 329 -0.68 -10.59 17.19
N ILE A 330 -0.14 -9.72 16.32
CA ILE A 330 1.28 -9.74 15.97
C ILE A 330 2.14 -9.41 17.19
N VAL A 331 1.79 -8.37 17.97
CA VAL A 331 2.57 -8.02 19.17
C VAL A 331 2.57 -9.15 20.20
N ARG A 332 1.48 -9.92 20.33
CA ARG A 332 1.45 -11.09 21.21
C ARG A 332 2.47 -12.15 20.80
N ALA A 333 2.56 -12.43 19.51
CA ALA A 333 3.56 -13.37 19.00
C ALA A 333 5.00 -12.81 19.12
N CYS A 334 5.19 -11.49 18.98
CA CYS A 334 6.47 -10.85 19.27
C CYS A 334 6.86 -10.94 20.76
N ASP A 335 5.90 -10.84 21.69
CA ASP A 335 6.17 -11.03 23.12
C ASP A 335 6.68 -12.45 23.38
N GLU A 336 6.00 -13.46 22.87
CA GLU A 336 6.41 -14.86 22.99
C GLU A 336 7.81 -15.09 22.40
N ALA A 337 8.08 -14.56 21.20
CA ALA A 337 9.36 -14.72 20.51
C ALA A 337 10.53 -13.95 21.14
N SER A 338 10.26 -12.92 21.94
CA SER A 338 11.29 -12.06 22.55
C SER A 338 11.69 -12.46 23.97
N ARG A 339 11.05 -13.47 24.58
CA ARG A 339 11.34 -13.88 25.95
C ARG A 339 12.76 -14.42 26.10
N GLY A 340 13.46 -13.95 27.13
CA GLY A 340 14.82 -14.39 27.48
C GLY A 340 15.94 -13.86 26.56
N LEU A 341 15.62 -12.97 25.61
CA LEU A 341 16.62 -12.37 24.72
C LEU A 341 17.20 -11.07 25.32
N PRO A 342 18.48 -10.76 25.03
CA PRO A 342 19.22 -9.71 25.75
C PRO A 342 18.98 -8.28 25.24
N PHE A 343 18.21 -8.11 24.15
CA PHE A 343 18.06 -6.80 23.51
C PHE A 343 17.04 -5.93 24.24
N LEU A 344 17.44 -4.69 24.57
CA LEU A 344 16.72 -3.85 25.55
C LEU A 344 15.92 -2.67 24.96
N THR A 345 16.14 -2.26 23.72
CA THR A 345 15.65 -0.97 23.20
C THR A 345 14.24 -1.04 22.59
N PHE A 346 13.67 0.12 22.27
CA PHE A 346 12.42 0.19 21.50
C PHE A 346 12.54 -0.40 20.08
N ILE A 347 13.65 -0.12 19.39
CA ILE A 347 13.80 -0.47 17.97
C ILE A 347 14.23 -1.94 17.77
N CYS A 348 15.15 -2.43 18.59
CA CYS A 348 15.74 -3.77 18.41
C CYS A 348 15.45 -4.72 19.57
N GLY A 349 14.71 -4.30 20.59
CA GLY A 349 14.62 -5.04 21.86
C GLY A 349 13.22 -5.23 22.43
N ARG A 350 13.20 -5.86 23.61
CA ARG A 350 11.98 -6.23 24.34
C ARG A 350 11.21 -5.01 24.82
N ALA A 351 11.88 -3.88 25.13
CA ALA A 351 11.18 -2.65 25.52
C ALA A 351 10.23 -2.17 24.42
N GLY A 352 10.58 -2.36 23.14
CA GLY A 352 9.68 -2.04 22.02
C GLY A 352 8.42 -2.89 22.00
N VAL A 353 8.58 -4.19 22.21
CA VAL A 353 7.46 -5.14 22.25
C VAL A 353 6.49 -4.79 23.38
N CYS A 354 7.01 -4.60 24.59
CA CYS A 354 6.22 -4.27 25.77
C CYS A 354 5.57 -2.88 25.63
N ALA A 355 6.33 -1.87 25.22
CA ALA A 355 5.83 -0.50 25.11
C ALA A 355 4.75 -0.36 24.04
N LEU A 356 4.99 -0.88 22.83
CA LEU A 356 3.99 -0.85 21.76
C LEU A 356 2.78 -1.73 22.11
N GLY A 357 3.01 -2.88 22.74
CA GLY A 357 1.94 -3.77 23.21
C GLY A 357 1.01 -3.12 24.22
N ALA A 358 1.55 -2.41 25.20
CA ALA A 358 0.74 -1.70 26.19
C ALA A 358 -0.11 -0.60 25.54
N VAL A 359 0.46 0.18 24.60
CA VAL A 359 -0.28 1.22 23.89
C VAL A 359 -1.38 0.63 23.01
N ILE A 360 -1.08 -0.41 22.22
CA ILE A 360 -2.08 -1.10 21.40
C ILE A 360 -3.19 -1.69 22.29
N ALA A 361 -2.84 -2.32 23.41
CA ALA A 361 -3.81 -2.88 24.36
C ALA A 361 -4.73 -1.80 24.94
N LYS A 362 -4.22 -0.60 25.26
CA LYS A 362 -5.03 0.55 25.68
C LYS A 362 -6.06 0.92 24.60
N HIS A 363 -5.67 0.96 23.32
CA HIS A 363 -6.58 1.24 22.21
C HIS A 363 -7.59 0.11 21.94
N CYS A 364 -7.27 -1.12 22.34
CA CYS A 364 -8.19 -2.25 22.32
C CYS A 364 -9.14 -2.30 23.52
N ASP A 365 -9.07 -1.32 24.44
CA ASP A 365 -9.79 -1.31 25.72
C ASP A 365 -9.47 -2.54 26.61
N ASP A 366 -8.27 -3.13 26.47
CA ASP A 366 -7.83 -4.32 27.20
C ASP A 366 -6.86 -3.95 28.34
N GLN A 367 -7.42 -3.51 29.47
CA GLN A 367 -6.63 -3.08 30.63
C GLN A 367 -5.79 -4.20 31.25
N LEU A 368 -6.25 -5.45 31.18
CA LEU A 368 -5.49 -6.60 31.69
C LEU A 368 -4.17 -6.74 30.92
N ARG A 369 -4.23 -6.62 29.58
CA ARG A 369 -3.02 -6.66 28.76
C ARG A 369 -2.13 -5.44 28.94
N VAL A 370 -2.69 -4.25 29.15
CA VAL A 370 -1.88 -3.07 29.51
C VAL A 370 -1.04 -3.40 30.74
N THR A 371 -1.64 -3.91 31.81
CA THR A 371 -0.90 -4.29 33.03
C THR A 371 0.14 -5.37 32.76
N GLN A 372 -0.18 -6.41 31.98
CA GLN A 372 0.76 -7.49 31.65
C GLN A 372 2.00 -6.99 30.89
N TYR A 373 1.81 -6.11 29.90
CA TYR A 373 2.92 -5.54 29.15
C TYR A 373 3.77 -4.59 29.99
N LEU A 374 3.16 -3.82 30.90
CA LEU A 374 3.89 -2.97 31.84
C LEU A 374 4.70 -3.81 32.84
N SER A 375 4.11 -4.87 33.42
CA SER A 375 4.87 -5.79 34.28
C SER A 375 6.03 -6.44 33.53
N SER A 376 5.84 -6.83 32.27
CA SER A 376 6.93 -7.35 31.43
C SER A 376 7.99 -6.30 31.09
N PHE A 377 7.62 -5.03 31.05
CA PHE A 377 8.55 -3.91 30.85
C PHE A 377 9.40 -3.69 32.10
N ASP A 378 8.80 -3.79 33.29
CA ASP A 378 9.48 -3.64 34.58
C ASP A 378 10.53 -4.73 34.84
N GLU A 379 10.39 -5.90 34.21
CA GLU A 379 11.39 -6.98 34.26
C GLU A 379 12.66 -6.70 33.43
N ILE A 380 12.68 -5.64 32.61
CA ILE A 380 13.83 -5.31 31.76
C ILE A 380 14.96 -4.70 32.61
N ILE A 381 16.06 -5.43 32.72
CA ILE A 381 17.26 -4.99 33.45
C ILE A 381 18.20 -4.24 32.51
N VAL A 382 18.47 -2.96 32.81
CA VAL A 382 19.51 -2.17 32.14
C VAL A 382 20.86 -2.47 32.81
N ALA A 383 21.63 -3.40 32.24
CA ALA A 383 22.93 -3.78 32.79
C ALA A 383 23.96 -2.64 32.71
N GLU A 384 24.98 -2.65 33.59
CA GLU A 384 26.01 -1.59 33.64
C GLU A 384 26.84 -1.44 32.36
N LYS A 385 26.96 -2.48 31.53
CA LYS A 385 27.84 -2.52 30.34
C LYS A 385 27.12 -2.36 29.00
N VAL A 386 25.92 -1.80 28.99
CA VAL A 386 25.19 -1.54 27.75
C VAL A 386 25.71 -0.27 27.07
N PRO A 387 25.68 -0.17 25.73
CA PRO A 387 26.02 1.08 25.05
C PRO A 387 24.99 2.18 25.36
N ASN A 388 25.24 3.40 24.90
CA ASN A 388 24.31 4.52 25.12
C ASN A 388 23.45 4.87 23.91
N GLU A 389 23.75 4.34 22.73
CA GLU A 389 23.08 4.73 21.49
C GLU A 389 21.64 4.19 21.34
N LEU A 390 20.96 4.56 20.25
CA LEU A 390 19.52 4.41 20.13
C LEU A 390 19.09 2.97 19.79
N LEU A 391 19.87 2.22 18.99
CA LEU A 391 19.43 0.91 18.52
C LEU A 391 19.64 -0.18 19.56
N TYR A 392 20.67 -0.11 20.38
CA TYR A 392 21.03 -1.17 21.35
C TYR A 392 21.33 -0.65 22.76
N GLY A 393 21.32 0.66 22.98
CA GLY A 393 21.78 1.28 24.21
C GLY A 393 20.71 1.97 25.05
N ARG A 394 21.18 2.62 26.13
CA ARG A 394 20.34 3.29 27.13
C ARG A 394 19.40 4.34 26.52
N ALA A 395 19.84 5.09 25.51
CA ALA A 395 18.95 6.05 24.84
C ALA A 395 17.75 5.36 24.18
N GLY A 396 17.95 4.18 23.58
CA GLY A 396 16.86 3.39 22.98
C GLY A 396 15.86 2.83 24.00
N TYR A 397 16.31 2.52 25.21
CA TYR A 397 15.43 2.15 26.33
C TYR A 397 14.70 3.36 26.91
N LEU A 398 15.43 4.45 27.16
CA LEU A 398 14.87 5.69 27.66
C LEU A 398 13.80 6.24 26.71
N TRP A 399 13.99 6.12 25.40
CA TRP A 399 12.97 6.45 24.42
C TRP A 399 11.69 5.62 24.62
N ALA A 400 11.80 4.32 24.92
CA ALA A 400 10.64 3.46 25.20
C ALA A 400 9.89 3.91 26.47
N CYS A 401 10.61 4.31 27.52
CA CYS A 401 10.02 4.86 28.74
C CYS A 401 9.21 6.14 28.44
N LEU A 402 9.80 7.05 27.66
CA LEU A 402 9.16 8.30 27.26
C LEU A 402 7.93 8.06 26.38
N PHE A 403 8.01 7.08 25.47
CA PHE A 403 6.88 6.64 24.64
C PHE A 403 5.70 6.14 25.49
N LEU A 404 5.97 5.30 26.49
CA LEU A 404 4.93 4.84 27.42
C LEU A 404 4.27 6.01 28.15
N ASN A 405 5.06 6.95 28.67
CA ASN A 405 4.52 8.11 29.39
C ASN A 405 3.69 9.01 28.48
N LYS A 406 4.10 9.19 27.22
CA LYS A 406 3.36 9.99 26.24
C LYS A 406 2.00 9.39 25.90
N HIS A 407 1.93 8.06 25.70
CA HIS A 407 0.75 7.42 25.14
C HIS A 407 -0.21 6.80 26.16
N LEU A 408 0.26 6.43 27.36
CA LEU A 408 -0.58 5.86 28.41
C LEU A 408 -1.00 6.94 29.41
N SER A 409 -0.05 7.43 30.20
CA SER A 409 -0.18 8.52 31.17
C SER A 409 1.20 9.03 31.56
N GLY A 410 1.32 10.33 31.90
CA GLY A 410 2.62 10.96 32.23
C GLY A 410 3.37 10.35 33.42
N GLU A 411 2.73 9.47 34.19
CA GLU A 411 3.28 8.83 35.41
C GLU A 411 3.44 7.31 35.26
N THR A 412 3.31 6.76 34.04
CA THR A 412 3.39 5.29 33.82
C THR A 412 4.75 4.73 34.23
N ILE A 413 5.82 5.37 33.78
CA ILE A 413 7.20 5.13 34.20
C ILE A 413 7.59 6.28 35.14
N PRO A 414 8.06 5.99 36.36
CA PRO A 414 8.45 7.01 37.32
C PRO A 414 9.51 7.95 36.76
N LEU A 415 9.32 9.27 36.96
CA LEU A 415 10.26 10.29 36.51
C LEU A 415 11.65 10.12 37.14
N GLU A 416 11.73 9.61 38.37
CA GLU A 416 12.99 9.28 39.04
C GLU A 416 13.82 8.26 38.24
N HIS A 417 13.17 7.25 37.65
CA HIS A 417 13.82 6.24 36.83
C HIS A 417 14.33 6.82 35.50
N ILE A 418 13.47 7.59 34.82
CA ILE A 418 13.84 8.32 33.59
C ILE A 418 15.06 9.21 33.82
N ASN A 419 15.04 10.00 34.90
CA ASN A 419 16.12 10.91 35.27
C ASN A 419 17.39 10.15 35.68
N SER A 420 17.27 9.00 36.34
CA SER A 420 18.43 8.15 36.66
C SER A 420 19.13 7.65 35.40
N VAL A 421 18.37 7.11 34.44
CA VAL A 421 18.95 6.62 33.17
C VAL A 421 19.57 7.76 32.36
N ALA A 422 18.91 8.92 32.29
CA ALA A 422 19.45 10.09 31.60
C ALA A 422 20.76 10.58 32.24
N LYS A 423 20.82 10.59 33.59
CA LYS A 423 22.02 10.94 34.34
C LYS A 423 23.18 9.97 34.09
N ASP A 424 22.91 8.67 33.99
CA ASP A 424 23.94 7.67 33.68
C ASP A 424 24.52 7.89 32.28
N ILE A 425 23.67 8.16 31.29
CA ILE A 425 24.09 8.52 29.93
C ILE A 425 25.01 9.75 29.98
N ILE A 426 24.60 10.83 30.64
CA ILE A 426 25.39 12.06 30.74
C ILE A 426 26.74 11.82 31.42
N ASN A 427 26.75 11.09 32.53
CA ASN A 427 27.99 10.80 33.26
C ASN A 427 28.97 9.99 32.41
N GLU A 428 28.50 8.96 31.71
CA GLU A 428 29.36 8.20 30.78
C GLU A 428 29.85 9.08 29.63
N GLY A 429 28.98 9.95 29.11
CA GLY A 429 29.33 10.92 28.06
C GLY A 429 30.45 11.88 28.48
N ARG A 430 30.36 12.44 29.69
CA ARG A 430 31.38 13.31 30.30
C ARG A 430 32.69 12.56 30.55
N ASN A 431 32.61 11.31 30.99
CA ASN A 431 33.78 10.49 31.30
C ASN A 431 34.61 10.16 30.05
N LEU A 432 33.95 9.94 28.90
CA LEU A 432 34.64 9.63 27.64
C LEU A 432 35.10 10.89 26.88
N ALA A 433 34.53 12.05 27.17
CA ALA A 433 34.92 13.32 26.56
C ALA A 433 36.37 13.70 26.93
N SER A 434 37.13 14.20 25.94
CA SER A 434 38.49 14.72 26.16
C SER A 434 38.49 16.24 26.26
N LYS A 435 39.45 16.81 27.01
CA LYS A 435 39.62 18.27 27.11
C LYS A 435 39.79 18.89 25.72
N GLY A 436 38.96 19.89 25.40
CA GLY A 436 38.97 20.57 24.10
C GLY A 436 38.14 19.90 23.00
N SER A 437 37.45 18.80 23.30
CA SER A 437 36.49 18.12 22.39
C SER A 437 35.03 18.43 22.76
N SER A 438 34.08 17.72 22.15
CA SER A 438 32.66 17.75 22.55
C SER A 438 32.49 17.46 24.05
N PRO A 439 31.64 18.20 24.79
CA PRO A 439 31.41 17.96 26.22
C PRO A 439 30.88 16.56 26.55
N LEU A 440 30.06 16.01 25.66
CA LEU A 440 29.60 14.62 25.70
C LEU A 440 30.16 13.85 24.50
N MET A 441 30.68 12.65 24.76
CA MET A 441 31.17 11.76 23.72
C MET A 441 30.80 10.31 24.04
N TYR A 442 30.51 9.51 23.01
CA TYR A 442 30.07 8.13 23.18
C TYR A 442 30.73 7.23 22.14
N GLU A 443 30.78 5.94 22.43
CA GLU A 443 31.36 4.94 21.54
C GLU A 443 30.43 3.73 21.41
N TRP A 444 30.36 3.18 20.19
CA TRP A 444 29.72 1.91 19.91
C TRP A 444 30.62 1.12 18.95
N HIS A 445 30.93 -0.13 19.28
CA HIS A 445 31.86 -0.98 18.51
C HIS A 445 33.21 -0.29 18.17
N GLY A 446 33.82 0.39 19.14
CA GLY A 446 35.13 1.03 18.94
C GLY A 446 35.08 2.34 18.14
N LYS A 447 33.89 2.86 17.82
CA LYS A 447 33.72 4.06 16.99
C LYS A 447 32.84 5.10 17.66
N LYS A 448 33.27 6.36 17.56
CA LYS A 448 32.57 7.54 18.06
C LYS A 448 31.61 8.07 16.99
N TYR A 449 30.45 7.44 16.88
CA TYR A 449 29.45 7.76 15.86
C TYR A 449 28.75 9.11 16.11
N TRP A 450 28.34 9.77 15.04
CA TRP A 450 27.64 11.06 15.10
C TRP A 450 26.14 10.98 14.78
N GLY A 451 25.75 10.03 13.92
CA GLY A 451 24.38 9.95 13.40
C GLY A 451 23.32 9.50 14.42
N ALA A 452 22.06 9.45 14.00
CA ALA A 452 20.92 9.21 14.88
C ALA A 452 20.82 7.78 15.41
N ALA A 453 21.24 6.77 14.63
CA ALA A 453 21.11 5.38 15.02
C ALA A 453 22.08 5.00 16.15
N HIS A 454 23.37 5.27 15.94
CA HIS A 454 24.46 4.76 16.79
C HIS A 454 25.27 5.84 17.51
N GLY A 455 24.90 7.12 17.36
CA GLY A 455 25.80 8.22 17.65
C GLY A 455 25.20 9.38 18.43
N LEU A 456 25.99 10.47 18.49
CA LEU A 456 25.69 11.67 19.25
C LEU A 456 24.27 12.21 18.99
N ALA A 457 23.85 12.32 17.72
CA ALA A 457 22.55 12.89 17.38
C ALA A 457 21.39 12.16 18.07
N GLY A 458 21.39 10.82 18.04
CA GLY A 458 20.32 10.04 18.65
C GLY A 458 20.30 10.17 20.17
N ILE A 459 21.48 10.16 20.79
CA ILE A 459 21.60 10.31 22.25
C ILE A 459 21.11 11.70 22.68
N MET A 460 21.58 12.76 22.00
CA MET A 460 21.14 14.12 22.30
C MET A 460 19.64 14.29 22.07
N HIS A 461 19.09 13.70 21.00
CA HIS A 461 17.66 13.74 20.71
C HIS A 461 16.83 13.21 21.89
N VAL A 462 17.19 12.03 22.42
CA VAL A 462 16.49 11.41 23.56
C VAL A 462 16.65 12.24 24.83
N LEU A 463 17.87 12.71 25.15
CA LEU A 463 18.11 13.53 26.35
C LEU A 463 17.26 14.81 26.35
N MET A 464 17.03 15.43 25.18
CA MET A 464 16.18 16.62 25.05
C MET A 464 14.66 16.36 25.25
N HIS A 465 14.24 15.11 25.43
CA HIS A 465 12.88 14.78 25.88
C HIS A 465 12.78 14.57 27.40
N THR A 466 13.89 14.72 28.13
CA THR A 466 13.95 14.60 29.60
C THR A 466 14.14 15.94 30.27
N GLU A 467 13.90 16.01 31.59
CA GLU A 467 14.18 17.20 32.39
C GLU A 467 15.68 17.29 32.73
N LEU A 468 16.41 18.07 31.92
CA LEU A 468 17.84 18.28 32.10
C LEU A 468 18.12 19.46 33.05
N LYS A 469 19.10 19.29 33.94
CA LYS A 469 19.63 20.39 34.76
C LYS A 469 20.36 21.43 33.89
N PRO A 470 20.57 22.66 34.39
CA PRO A 470 21.24 23.70 33.60
C PRO A 470 22.61 23.30 33.03
N ASP A 471 23.45 22.61 33.81
CA ASP A 471 24.77 22.12 33.35
C ASP A 471 24.63 21.00 32.32
N GLU A 472 23.64 20.13 32.47
CA GLU A 472 23.33 19.04 31.55
C GLU A 472 22.78 19.59 30.22
N GLN A 473 21.95 20.64 30.27
CA GLN A 473 21.48 21.37 29.08
C GLN A 473 22.63 22.02 28.32
N ASP A 474 23.57 22.64 29.03
CA ASP A 474 24.74 23.27 28.42
C ASP A 474 25.64 22.25 27.73
N ASP A 475 25.84 21.08 28.34
CA ASP A 475 26.58 19.98 27.71
C ASP A 475 25.92 19.50 26.42
N VAL A 476 24.60 19.27 26.44
CA VAL A 476 23.84 18.85 25.25
C VAL A 476 23.91 19.93 24.15
N LYS A 477 23.66 21.20 24.47
CA LYS A 477 23.76 22.32 23.51
C LYS A 477 25.15 22.40 22.89
N ASN A 478 26.19 22.31 23.70
CA ASN A 478 27.56 22.49 23.25
C ASN A 478 28.07 21.25 22.48
N THR A 479 27.57 20.05 22.74
CA THR A 479 27.77 18.87 21.89
C THR A 479 27.12 19.05 20.52
N LEU A 480 25.89 19.55 20.44
CA LEU A 480 25.24 19.84 19.16
C LEU A 480 25.97 20.94 18.38
N ARG A 481 26.40 22.02 19.05
CA ARG A 481 27.22 23.08 18.43
C ARG A 481 28.57 22.55 17.95
N TYR A 482 29.18 21.63 18.69
CA TYR A 482 30.38 20.94 18.25
C TYR A 482 30.15 20.19 16.94
N MET A 483 29.05 19.45 16.81
CA MET A 483 28.70 18.74 15.57
C MET A 483 28.49 19.72 14.41
N ILE A 484 27.74 20.81 14.62
CA ILE A 484 27.47 21.83 13.59
C ILE A 484 28.78 22.47 13.11
N LYS A 485 29.66 22.87 14.04
CA LYS A 485 30.95 23.51 13.72
C LYS A 485 31.88 22.63 12.90
N ASN A 486 31.81 21.32 13.10
CA ASN A 486 32.73 20.34 12.52
C ASN A 486 32.08 19.49 11.40
N ARG A 487 30.95 19.94 10.83
CA ARG A 487 30.33 19.32 9.66
C ARG A 487 31.18 19.51 8.40
N PHE A 488 30.92 18.73 7.36
CA PHE A 488 31.62 18.85 6.08
C PHE A 488 31.34 20.20 5.39
N PRO A 489 32.24 20.65 4.49
CA PRO A 489 31.99 21.84 3.67
C PRO A 489 30.69 21.80 2.86
N SER A 490 30.18 20.60 2.54
CA SER A 490 28.89 20.43 1.86
C SER A 490 27.66 20.73 2.73
N GLY A 491 27.86 20.91 4.05
CA GLY A 491 26.80 20.97 5.05
C GLY A 491 26.39 19.61 5.63
N ASN A 492 26.84 18.49 5.04
CA ASN A 492 26.56 17.14 5.55
C ASN A 492 27.41 16.82 6.80
N TYR A 493 27.04 15.77 7.54
CA TYR A 493 27.71 15.39 8.77
C TYR A 493 28.52 14.09 8.62
N PRO A 494 29.71 14.01 9.24
CA PRO A 494 30.48 12.77 9.35
C PRO A 494 29.65 11.63 9.95
N SER A 495 29.97 10.40 9.57
CA SER A 495 29.35 9.23 10.22
C SER A 495 29.92 8.97 11.62
N SER A 496 31.19 9.29 11.83
CA SER A 496 31.93 9.14 13.10
C SER A 496 33.10 10.12 13.17
N GLU A 497 33.66 10.33 14.36
CA GLU A 497 34.91 11.08 14.57
C GLU A 497 36.00 10.64 13.60
N GLY A 498 36.73 11.62 13.05
CA GLY A 498 37.86 11.40 12.13
C GLY A 498 37.50 10.83 10.75
N ASN A 499 36.22 10.62 10.43
CA ASN A 499 35.81 10.16 9.11
C ASN A 499 35.66 11.34 8.15
N ASP A 500 36.48 11.37 7.11
CA ASP A 500 36.52 12.40 6.07
C ASP A 500 35.61 12.10 4.85
N SER A 501 34.91 10.96 4.86
CA SER A 501 34.06 10.51 3.75
C SER A 501 32.66 11.12 3.80
N ASP A 502 32.46 12.19 3.04
CA ASP A 502 31.16 12.86 2.85
C ASP A 502 30.27 12.13 1.82
N ARG A 503 29.74 10.96 2.21
CA ARG A 503 28.92 10.13 1.32
C ARG A 503 27.51 9.81 1.83
N LEU A 504 27.35 9.64 3.14
CA LEU A 504 26.11 9.13 3.73
C LEU A 504 25.15 10.29 4.02
N VAL A 505 23.97 10.23 3.43
CA VAL A 505 22.86 11.19 3.66
C VAL A 505 21.66 10.39 4.14
N HIS A 506 21.83 9.74 5.29
CA HIS A 506 20.88 8.79 5.86
C HIS A 506 20.40 9.26 7.24
N TRP A 507 19.26 8.75 7.71
CA TRP A 507 18.88 8.95 9.11
C TRP A 507 19.93 8.36 10.06
N CYS A 508 20.38 7.13 9.81
CA CYS A 508 21.38 6.49 10.67
C CYS A 508 22.72 7.23 10.70
N HIS A 509 23.15 7.82 9.58
CA HIS A 509 24.41 8.54 9.43
C HIS A 509 24.30 9.68 8.40
N GLY A 510 24.51 10.91 8.86
CA GLY A 510 24.54 12.11 8.02
C GLY A 510 23.45 13.13 8.35
N ALA A 511 23.25 14.06 7.42
CA ALA A 511 22.35 15.20 7.58
C ALA A 511 20.91 14.85 8.01
N PRO A 512 20.24 13.80 7.51
CA PRO A 512 18.85 13.54 7.88
C PRO A 512 18.63 13.33 9.39
N GLY A 513 19.40 12.45 10.02
CA GLY A 513 19.27 12.20 11.47
C GLY A 513 19.67 13.41 12.32
N VAL A 514 20.70 14.15 11.89
CA VAL A 514 21.13 15.36 12.57
C VAL A 514 20.10 16.48 12.43
N ALA A 515 19.49 16.66 11.26
CA ALA A 515 18.47 17.69 11.02
C ALA A 515 17.25 17.52 11.94
N LEU A 516 16.74 16.29 12.08
CA LEU A 516 15.65 15.97 13.03
C LEU A 516 16.03 16.29 14.47
N THR A 517 17.29 16.05 14.83
CA THR A 517 17.82 16.36 16.17
C THR A 517 17.94 17.85 16.41
N LEU A 518 18.40 18.62 15.42
CA LEU A 518 18.52 20.07 15.50
C LEU A 518 17.14 20.75 15.52
N ALA A 519 16.15 20.20 14.81
CA ALA A 519 14.76 20.63 14.92
C ALA A 519 14.26 20.50 16.36
N LYS A 520 14.45 19.33 16.99
CA LYS A 520 14.15 19.11 18.42
C LYS A 520 14.93 20.07 19.34
N ALA A 521 16.19 20.36 19.04
CA ALA A 521 16.99 21.30 19.82
C ALA A 521 16.42 22.73 19.78
N TYR A 522 15.87 23.17 18.65
CA TYR A 522 15.18 24.45 18.57
C TYR A 522 13.87 24.45 19.38
N GLU A 523 13.09 23.36 19.34
CA GLU A 523 11.87 23.23 20.13
C GLU A 523 12.13 23.37 21.64
N VAL A 524 13.26 22.85 22.13
CA VAL A 524 13.59 22.83 23.55
C VAL A 524 14.33 24.08 24.00
N PHE A 525 15.29 24.55 23.19
CA PHE A 525 16.19 25.63 23.62
C PHE A 525 15.84 26.99 23.04
N HIS A 526 14.94 27.05 22.05
CA HIS A 526 14.53 28.28 21.35
C HIS A 526 15.72 29.11 20.81
N ASP A 527 16.81 28.43 20.46
CA ASP A 527 18.01 29.05 19.86
C ASP A 527 17.93 28.95 18.33
N ASP A 528 17.72 30.09 17.66
CA ASP A 528 17.60 30.19 16.20
C ASP A 528 18.82 29.63 15.46
N TYR A 529 19.98 29.50 16.10
CA TYR A 529 21.14 28.84 15.52
C TYR A 529 20.85 27.37 15.17
N PHE A 530 20.10 26.66 16.02
CA PHE A 530 19.69 25.28 15.74
C PHE A 530 18.68 25.20 14.62
N LYS A 531 17.72 26.13 14.57
CA LYS A 531 16.73 26.23 13.48
C LYS A 531 17.42 26.44 12.13
N GLN A 532 18.33 27.40 12.06
CA GLN A 532 19.10 27.68 10.85
C GLN A 532 19.96 26.48 10.43
N SER A 533 20.62 25.84 11.38
CA SER A 533 21.46 24.67 11.11
C SER A 533 20.64 23.44 10.65
N ALA A 534 19.41 23.28 11.16
CA ALA A 534 18.48 22.25 10.71
C ALA A 534 18.02 22.51 9.26
N ALA A 535 17.72 23.77 8.91
CA ALA A 535 17.37 24.16 7.55
C ALA A 535 18.52 23.91 6.56
N GLU A 536 19.76 24.23 6.94
CA GLU A 536 20.96 23.95 6.13
C GLU A 536 21.19 22.45 5.94
N ALA A 537 20.97 21.64 6.98
CA ALA A 537 21.03 20.19 6.85
C ALA A 537 19.92 19.67 5.91
N ALA A 538 18.71 20.26 5.93
CA ALA A 538 17.64 19.91 5.01
C ALA A 538 17.95 20.28 3.55
N GLU A 539 18.74 21.32 3.28
CA GLU A 539 19.24 21.59 1.92
C GLU A 539 20.14 20.46 1.41
N VAL A 540 20.97 19.86 2.27
CA VAL A 540 21.73 18.65 1.90
C VAL A 540 20.79 17.51 1.52
N VAL A 541 19.74 17.30 2.30
CA VAL A 541 18.75 16.24 2.05
C VAL A 541 17.97 16.50 0.77
N TRP A 542 17.63 17.77 0.47
CA TRP A 542 16.96 18.11 -0.77
C TRP A 542 17.81 17.81 -2.00
N ASN A 543 19.10 18.16 -1.94
CA ASN A 543 20.00 18.00 -3.07
C ASN A 543 20.55 16.57 -3.23
N ARG A 544 20.66 15.79 -2.15
CA ARG A 544 21.37 14.49 -2.13
C ARG A 544 20.58 13.34 -1.48
N GLY A 545 19.39 13.61 -0.95
CA GLY A 545 18.60 12.66 -0.14
C GLY A 545 17.67 11.74 -0.94
N LEU A 546 17.60 11.88 -2.27
CA LEU A 546 16.87 10.95 -3.14
C LEU A 546 17.71 9.70 -3.40
N LEU A 547 17.83 8.86 -2.37
CA LEU A 547 18.71 7.70 -2.35
C LEU A 547 18.23 6.59 -3.29
N LYS A 548 19.17 5.73 -3.71
CA LYS A 548 18.87 4.47 -4.40
C LYS A 548 18.38 3.37 -3.43
N ARG A 549 17.60 3.73 -2.42
CA ARG A 549 17.05 2.82 -1.39
C ARG A 549 15.69 3.32 -0.92
N VAL A 550 14.75 2.40 -0.64
CA VAL A 550 13.36 2.75 -0.30
C VAL A 550 13.14 3.12 1.17
N GLY A 551 13.78 2.40 2.11
CA GLY A 551 13.39 2.37 3.53
C GLY A 551 13.55 3.65 4.37
N ILE A 552 13.34 3.49 5.69
CA ILE A 552 13.35 4.57 6.69
C ILE A 552 14.77 4.84 7.23
N CYS A 553 15.57 3.81 7.50
CA CYS A 553 16.88 3.97 8.14
C CYS A 553 17.87 4.75 7.24
N HIS A 554 17.85 4.46 5.94
CA HIS A 554 18.79 4.98 4.96
C HIS A 554 18.19 4.94 3.54
N GLY A 555 16.95 5.37 3.40
CA GLY A 555 16.24 5.46 2.13
C GLY A 555 15.46 6.75 1.98
N VAL A 556 14.80 6.89 0.84
CA VAL A 556 13.98 8.07 0.51
C VAL A 556 12.87 8.28 1.54
N SER A 557 12.26 7.19 2.04
CA SER A 557 11.16 7.30 3.00
C SER A 557 11.59 8.00 4.29
N GLY A 558 12.75 7.63 4.83
CA GLY A 558 13.28 8.26 6.04
C GLY A 558 13.70 9.70 5.83
N ASN A 559 14.29 10.00 4.67
CA ASN A 559 14.77 11.35 4.36
C ASN A 559 13.61 12.36 4.20
N ALA A 560 12.43 11.91 3.75
CA ALA A 560 11.25 12.77 3.65
C ALA A 560 10.83 13.37 5.00
N TYR A 561 11.06 12.67 6.11
CA TYR A 561 10.70 13.14 7.45
C TYR A 561 11.45 14.39 7.88
N VAL A 562 12.62 14.67 7.31
CA VAL A 562 13.36 15.91 7.58
C VAL A 562 12.51 17.12 7.20
N PHE A 563 11.85 17.06 6.05
CA PHE A 563 10.99 18.14 5.59
C PHE A 563 9.67 18.17 6.36
N LEU A 564 9.11 17.02 6.73
CA LEU A 564 7.94 16.98 7.61
C LEU A 564 8.23 17.63 8.97
N SER A 565 9.37 17.32 9.58
CA SER A 565 9.80 17.91 10.85
C SER A 565 9.96 19.42 10.77
N LEU A 566 10.63 19.92 9.73
CA LEU A 566 10.75 21.37 9.52
C LEU A 566 9.43 22.05 9.16
N TYR A 567 8.53 21.38 8.44
CA TYR A 567 7.19 21.89 8.19
C TYR A 567 6.41 22.06 9.49
N ARG A 568 6.39 21.04 10.36
CA ARG A 568 5.74 21.12 11.68
C ARG A 568 6.34 22.24 12.54
N LEU A 569 7.66 22.38 12.51
CA LEU A 569 8.38 23.37 13.30
C LEU A 569 8.13 24.81 12.84
N THR A 570 7.99 25.04 11.53
CA THR A 570 8.02 26.39 10.96
C THR A 570 6.71 26.85 10.33
N GLY A 571 5.80 25.93 10.02
CA GLY A 571 4.64 26.20 9.18
C GLY A 571 4.97 26.52 7.71
N ASN A 572 6.24 26.47 7.31
CA ASN A 572 6.65 26.80 5.94
C ASN A 572 6.26 25.68 4.97
N VAL A 573 5.27 25.98 4.13
CA VAL A 573 4.70 25.06 3.13
C VAL A 573 5.70 24.56 2.10
N GLU A 574 6.85 25.22 1.92
CA GLU A 574 7.91 24.73 1.04
C GLU A 574 8.45 23.37 1.52
N TYR A 575 8.62 23.19 2.82
CA TYR A 575 9.05 21.90 3.36
C TYR A 575 7.99 20.81 3.14
N LEU A 576 6.70 21.16 3.29
CA LEU A 576 5.62 20.23 2.95
C LEU A 576 5.66 19.81 1.48
N TYR A 577 5.94 20.77 0.57
CA TYR A 577 6.13 20.47 -0.84
C TYR A 577 7.31 19.50 -1.07
N ARG A 578 8.44 19.69 -0.39
CA ARG A 578 9.60 18.79 -0.50
C ARG A 578 9.31 17.38 0.01
N ALA A 579 8.60 17.25 1.15
CA ALA A 579 8.10 15.97 1.65
C ALA A 579 7.19 15.28 0.62
N LYS A 580 6.24 16.03 0.05
CA LYS A 580 5.34 15.56 -1.01
C LYS A 580 6.13 15.09 -2.25
N ALA A 581 7.15 15.81 -2.67
CA ALA A 581 7.96 15.43 -3.83
C ALA A 581 8.66 14.07 -3.61
N PHE A 582 9.20 13.83 -2.41
CA PHE A 582 9.81 12.54 -2.05
C PHE A 582 8.77 11.41 -2.02
N ALA A 583 7.59 11.66 -1.44
CA ALA A 583 6.49 10.70 -1.41
C ALA A 583 5.95 10.37 -2.82
N CYS A 584 5.80 11.36 -3.70
CA CYS A 584 5.40 11.15 -5.09
C CYS A 584 6.43 10.34 -5.87
N PHE A 585 7.73 10.63 -5.69
CA PHE A 585 8.80 9.84 -6.30
C PHE A 585 8.71 8.37 -5.88
N LEU A 586 8.50 8.11 -4.59
CA LEU A 586 8.31 6.74 -4.08
C LEU A 586 7.10 6.06 -4.73
N LEU A 587 5.94 6.72 -4.73
CA LEU A 587 4.70 6.17 -5.27
C LEU A 587 4.78 5.86 -6.77
N GLU A 588 5.47 6.71 -7.54
CA GLU A 588 5.55 6.55 -9.00
C GLU A 588 6.70 5.62 -9.44
N LYS A 589 7.84 5.67 -8.75
CA LYS A 589 9.09 5.05 -9.25
C LYS A 589 9.63 3.91 -8.41
N ALA A 590 9.31 3.80 -7.12
CA ALA A 590 10.01 2.86 -6.24
C ALA A 590 9.87 1.41 -6.72
N ASP A 591 8.65 0.96 -7.01
CA ASP A 591 8.42 -0.43 -7.45
C ASP A 591 9.12 -0.77 -8.76
N GLN A 592 9.08 0.15 -9.73
CA GLN A 592 9.81 0.00 -10.99
C GLN A 592 11.32 -0.08 -10.76
N LEU A 593 11.89 0.89 -10.03
CA LEU A 593 13.33 0.96 -9.81
C LEU A 593 13.86 -0.22 -8.97
N ILE A 594 13.05 -0.76 -8.05
CA ILE A 594 13.39 -1.97 -7.29
C ILE A 594 13.40 -3.19 -8.23
N ALA A 595 12.38 -3.35 -9.06
CA ALA A 595 12.31 -4.45 -10.02
C ALA A 595 13.46 -4.43 -11.04
N GLU A 596 13.91 -3.24 -11.44
CA GLU A 596 15.04 -3.03 -12.35
C GLU A 596 16.42 -3.12 -11.67
N GLY A 597 16.47 -3.24 -10.33
CA GLY A 597 17.71 -3.25 -9.56
C GLY A 597 18.41 -1.88 -9.45
N ALA A 598 17.77 -0.80 -9.91
CA ALA A 598 18.27 0.57 -9.81
C ALA A 598 18.08 1.18 -8.40
N MET A 599 17.15 0.63 -7.60
CA MET A 599 16.90 0.98 -6.21
C MET A 599 16.92 -0.30 -5.34
N HIS A 600 17.58 -0.24 -4.19
CA HIS A 600 17.58 -1.34 -3.23
C HIS A 600 16.26 -1.36 -2.42
N GLY A 601 15.57 -2.50 -2.42
CA GLY A 601 14.32 -2.71 -1.69
C GLY A 601 14.47 -2.92 -0.17
N GLY A 602 15.70 -3.03 0.33
CA GLY A 602 16.03 -3.39 1.72
C GLY A 602 16.47 -4.86 1.82
N ASP A 603 17.37 -5.18 2.76
CA ASP A 603 17.81 -6.58 2.96
C ASP A 603 16.65 -7.42 3.50
N ARG A 604 15.75 -6.77 4.27
CA ARG A 604 14.41 -7.25 4.60
C ARG A 604 13.36 -6.40 3.86
N PRO A 605 12.93 -6.77 2.64
CA PRO A 605 12.16 -5.89 1.75
C PRO A 605 10.79 -5.42 2.26
N PHE A 606 10.24 -6.09 3.27
CA PHE A 606 8.94 -5.77 3.88
C PHE A 606 9.06 -5.24 5.31
N SER A 607 10.27 -5.03 5.81
CA SER A 607 10.52 -4.45 7.13
C SER A 607 10.20 -2.97 7.22
N LEU A 608 10.01 -2.47 8.45
CA LEU A 608 9.77 -1.06 8.72
C LEU A 608 11.00 -0.20 8.42
N PHE A 609 12.19 -0.57 8.91
CA PHE A 609 13.35 0.31 8.78
C PHE A 609 14.08 0.21 7.43
N GLU A 610 14.00 -0.92 6.72
CA GLU A 610 14.72 -1.10 5.44
C GLU A 610 13.81 -1.15 4.22
N GLY A 611 12.56 -1.58 4.40
CA GLY A 611 11.69 -2.03 3.32
C GLY A 611 10.45 -1.18 3.09
N LYS A 612 9.49 -1.81 2.40
CA LYS A 612 8.21 -1.21 1.98
C LYS A 612 7.27 -0.85 3.12
N ALA A 613 7.40 -1.48 4.30
CA ALA A 613 6.59 -1.09 5.45
C ALA A 613 6.93 0.34 5.90
N GLY A 614 8.20 0.73 5.85
CA GLY A 614 8.61 2.11 6.11
C GLY A 614 8.09 3.12 5.08
N MET A 615 8.04 2.74 3.80
CA MET A 615 7.41 3.55 2.75
C MET A 615 5.91 3.72 3.01
N ALA A 616 5.20 2.62 3.31
CA ALA A 616 3.78 2.68 3.65
C ALA A 616 3.52 3.54 4.89
N TYR A 617 4.38 3.43 5.91
CA TYR A 617 4.30 4.25 7.12
C TYR A 617 4.42 5.74 6.80
N LEU A 618 5.40 6.15 5.97
CA LEU A 618 5.50 7.53 5.49
C LEU A 618 4.22 7.97 4.75
N LEU A 619 3.69 7.15 3.85
CA LEU A 619 2.50 7.52 3.07
C LEU A 619 1.27 7.72 3.97
N LEU A 620 1.13 6.93 5.04
CA LEU A 620 0.09 7.12 6.06
C LEU A 620 0.33 8.42 6.87
N ASP A 621 1.57 8.71 7.24
CA ASP A 621 1.94 9.96 7.93
C ASP A 621 1.70 11.21 7.07
N MET A 622 1.78 11.08 5.74
CA MET A 622 1.50 12.17 4.81
C MET A 622 0.01 12.54 4.70
N VAL A 623 -0.90 11.72 5.24
CA VAL A 623 -2.34 12.03 5.27
C VAL A 623 -2.62 13.22 6.20
N ASP A 624 -1.92 13.28 7.34
CA ASP A 624 -1.89 14.45 8.21
C ASP A 624 -0.44 14.85 8.53
N PRO A 625 0.18 15.67 7.66
CA PRO A 625 1.58 16.06 7.80
C PRO A 625 1.88 16.81 9.10
N SER A 626 0.89 17.45 9.73
CA SER A 626 1.06 18.19 10.98
C SER A 626 1.27 17.26 12.18
N GLU A 627 0.70 16.06 12.12
CA GLU A 627 0.83 15.02 13.14
C GLU A 627 1.90 13.97 12.81
N SER A 628 2.55 14.07 11.66
CA SER A 628 3.63 13.14 11.27
C SER A 628 4.77 13.09 12.28
N ARG A 629 5.39 11.92 12.48
CA ARG A 629 6.55 11.71 13.36
C ARG A 629 7.42 10.59 12.79
N PHE A 630 8.73 10.82 12.67
CA PHE A 630 9.65 9.75 12.28
C PHE A 630 9.50 8.56 13.26
N PRO A 631 9.16 7.35 12.78
CA PRO A 631 8.80 6.25 13.65
C PRO A 631 9.97 5.83 14.55
N ALA A 632 9.69 5.72 15.86
CA ALA A 632 10.67 5.38 16.89
C ALA A 632 11.87 6.33 17.01
N TYR A 633 11.72 7.59 16.58
CA TYR A 633 12.70 8.64 16.81
C TYR A 633 12.05 9.91 17.34
N GLU A 634 11.15 10.52 16.57
CA GLU A 634 10.38 11.68 17.04
C GLU A 634 9.22 11.20 17.90
N LEU A 635 9.04 11.79 19.07
CA LEU A 635 7.96 11.44 20.01
C LEU A 635 6.70 12.24 19.74
#